data_AF-A0A1V6GXL9-F1
#
_entry.id   AF-A0A1V6GXL9-F1
#
_cell.length_a   1.000
_cell.length_b   1.000
_cell.length_c   1.000
_cell.angle_alpha   90.00
_cell.angle_beta   90.00
_cell.angle_gamma   90.00
#
_symmetry.space_group_name_H-M   'P 1'
#
loop_
_entity.id
_entity.type
_entity.pdbx_description
1 polymer ?
#
loop_
_entity_poly.entity_id
_entity_poly.type
_entity_poly.pdbx_seq_one_letter_code
_entity_poly.pdbx_strand_id
1 'polypeptide(L)' 'MAWICAVCGKKPSTGNRVSHSHRKTKRRWKPNLQNVTVGSETGNKRIKVCTKCLKAGKVKKIA' A
#
# COMPACT_ATOMS: atom_id res chain seq x y z
N MET A 1 1.46 -12.76 -0.23
CA MET A 1 0.51 -11.62 -0.22
C MET A 1 1.06 -10.44 -1.01
N ALA A 2 0.32 -9.94 -2.00
CA ALA A 2 0.74 -8.81 -2.82
C ALA A 2 0.70 -7.48 -2.03
N TRP A 3 1.79 -6.70 -2.06
CA TRP A 3 1.87 -5.35 -1.49
C TRP A 3 1.28 -4.32 -2.44
N ILE A 4 0.03 -4.54 -2.85
CA ILE A 4 -0.67 -3.71 -3.83
C ILE A 4 -1.87 -3.04 -3.16
N CYS A 5 -2.04 -1.74 -3.39
CA CYS A 5 -3.24 -1.04 -2.96
C CYS A 5 -4.43 -1.44 -3.86
N ALA A 6 -5.52 -1.90 -3.27
CA ALA A 6 -6.73 -2.30 -3.99
C ALA A 6 -7.42 -1.13 -4.73
N VAL A 7 -7.17 0.12 -4.31
CA VAL A 7 -7.87 1.30 -4.84
C VAL A 7 -7.09 2.00 -5.95
N CYS A 8 -5.80 2.24 -5.74
CA CYS A 8 -4.95 2.99 -6.69
C CYS A 8 -3.89 2.11 -7.37
N GLY A 9 -3.85 0.81 -7.10
CA GLY A 9 -2.92 -0.11 -7.74
C GLY A 9 -1.44 0.09 -7.38
N LYS A 10 -1.09 0.96 -6.42
CA LYS A 10 0.30 1.22 -6.03
C LYS A 10 1.01 -0.09 -5.66
N LYS A 11 2.13 -0.35 -6.34
CA LYS A 11 2.98 -1.53 -6.16
C LYS A 11 4.32 -1.13 -5.51
N PRO A 12 5.06 -2.08 -4.93
CA PRO A 12 6.40 -1.81 -4.46
C PRO A 12 7.32 -1.45 -5.62
N SER A 13 8.15 -0.44 -5.41
CA SER A 13 9.23 -0.09 -6.35
C SER A 13 10.53 -0.77 -5.94
N THR A 14 11.37 -1.11 -6.90
CA THR A 14 12.70 -1.71 -6.70
C THR A 14 13.80 -0.69 -6.97
N GLY A 15 14.94 -0.84 -6.32
CA GLY A 15 16.14 -0.08 -6.63
C GLY A 15 17.28 -0.41 -5.68
N ASN A 16 18.17 0.54 -5.44
CA ASN A 16 19.38 0.30 -4.66
C ASN A 16 19.44 1.23 -3.43
N ARG A 17 19.95 0.71 -2.32
CA ARG A 17 20.52 1.52 -1.24
C ARG A 17 21.98 1.76 -1.59
N VAL A 18 22.35 3.02 -1.74
CA VAL A 18 23.71 3.46 -2.09
C VAL A 18 24.41 3.90 -0.80
N SER A 19 25.57 3.30 -0.49
CA SER A 19 26.41 3.75 0.62
C SER A 19 27.25 4.98 0.23
N HIS A 20 27.90 5.60 1.23
CA HIS A 20 28.85 6.69 1.00
C HIS A 20 29.98 6.28 0.02
N SER A 21 30.46 5.03 0.11
CA SER A 21 31.44 4.42 -0.80
C SER A 21 30.83 3.86 -2.10
N HIS A 22 29.62 4.29 -2.49
CA HIS A 22 28.92 3.84 -3.70
C HIS A 22 28.63 2.33 -3.79
N ARG A 23 28.64 1.59 -2.67
CA ARG A 23 28.19 0.19 -2.66
C ARG A 23 26.68 0.16 -2.86
N LYS A 24 26.23 -0.48 -3.94
CA LYS A 24 24.82 -0.58 -4.34
C LYS A 24 24.24 -1.92 -3.87
N THR A 25 23.35 -1.89 -2.89
CA THR A 25 22.62 -3.08 -2.41
C THR A 25 21.16 -3.02 -2.84
N LYS A 26 20.58 -4.13 -3.29
CA LYS A 26 19.19 -4.16 -3.76
C LYS A 26 18.22 -3.90 -2.60
N ARG A 27 17.21 -3.05 -2.83
CA ARG A 27 16.15 -2.69 -1.89
C ARG A 27 14.80 -2.63 -2.60
N ARG A 28 13.72 -2.85 -1.84
CA ARG A 28 12.35 -2.56 -2.26
C ARG A 28 11.74 -1.45 -1.40
N TRP A 29 11.10 -0.47 -2.02
CA TRP A 29 10.25 0.50 -1.35
C TRP A 29 8.81 0.02 -1.38
N LYS A 30 8.29 -0.37 -0.22
CA LYS A 30 6.89 -0.79 -0.07
C LYS A 30 6.01 0.43 0.16
N PRO A 31 4.82 0.52 -0.48
CA PRO A 31 3.84 1.52 -0.09
C PRO A 31 3.35 1.25 1.34
N ASN A 32 3.05 2.31 2.10
CA ASN A 32 2.40 2.19 3.40
C ASN A 32 0.94 1.78 3.20
N LEU A 33 0.69 0.46 3.27
CA LEU A 33 -0.63 -0.15 3.14
C LEU A 33 -1.19 -0.46 4.52
N GLN A 34 -2.46 -0.16 4.70
CA GLN A 34 -3.22 -0.43 5.90
C GLN A 34 -4.34 -1.42 5.57
N ASN A 35 -4.58 -2.37 6.47
CA ASN A 35 -5.71 -3.28 6.36
C ASN A 35 -6.95 -2.54 6.86
N VAL A 36 -7.97 -2.41 6.01
CA VAL A 36 -9.23 -1.77 6.38
C VAL A 36 -10.41 -2.65 5.98
N THR A 37 -11.43 -2.64 6.81
CA THR A 37 -12.73 -3.26 6.51
C THR A 37 -13.60 -2.22 5.82
N VAL A 38 -14.16 -2.60 4.67
CA VAL A 38 -14.94 -1.72 3.80
C VAL A 38 -16.29 -2.37 3.57
N GLY A 39 -17.35 -1.57 3.66
CA GLY A 39 -18.70 -2.03 3.34
C GLY A 39 -18.88 -2.12 1.84
N SER A 40 -19.31 -3.27 1.36
CA SER A 40 -19.84 -3.42 -0.01
C SER A 40 -21.28 -3.92 0.07
N GLU A 41 -22.04 -3.76 -1.01
CA GLU A 41 -23.45 -4.18 -1.11
C GLU A 41 -23.66 -5.66 -0.77
N THR A 42 -22.63 -6.51 -0.93
CA THR A 42 -22.66 -7.95 -0.66
C THR A 42 -22.01 -8.34 0.67
N GLY A 43 -21.65 -7.36 1.51
CA GLY A 43 -21.06 -7.57 2.83
C GLY A 43 -19.68 -6.93 3.02
N ASN A 44 -19.14 -7.15 4.22
CA ASN A 44 -17.90 -6.50 4.68
C ASN A 44 -16.67 -7.20 4.09
N LYS A 45 -15.80 -6.44 3.41
CA LYS A 45 -14.56 -6.96 2.82
C LYS A 45 -13.34 -6.31 3.46
N ARG A 46 -12.34 -7.13 3.80
CA ARG A 46 -11.03 -6.66 4.25
C ARG A 46 -10.12 -6.44 3.04
N ILE A 47 -9.68 -5.20 2.82
CA ILE A 47 -8.79 -4.85 1.71
C ILE A 47 -7.57 -4.05 2.19
N LYS A 48 -6.49 -4.10 1.41
CA LYS A 48 -5.28 -3.29 1.64
C LYS A 48 -5.37 -1.97 0.91
N VAL A 49 -5.31 -0.87 1.66
CA VAL A 49 -5.44 0.48 1.12
C VAL A 49 -4.23 1.31 1.52
N CYS A 50 -3.65 2.07 0.59
CA CYS A 50 -2.54 2.96 0.93
C CYS A 50 -3.02 4.14 1.77
N THR A 51 -2.16 4.63 2.66
CA THR A 51 -2.48 5.76 3.54
C THR A 51 -2.90 7.01 2.76
N LYS A 52 -2.35 7.25 1.56
CA LYS A 52 -2.80 8.34 0.68
C LYS A 52 -4.26 8.20 0.24
N CYS A 53 -4.71 6.98 -0.09
CA CYS A 53 -6.13 6.75 -0.46
C CYS A 53 -7.06 6.86 0.73
N LEU A 54 -6.61 6.43 1.93
CA LEU A 54 -7.37 6.62 3.16
C LEU A 54 -7.51 8.10 3.51
N LYS A 55 -6.42 8.87 3.42
CA LYS A 55 -6.44 10.32 3.65
C LYS A 55 -7.34 11.05 2.66
N ALA A 56 -7.37 10.61 1.40
CA ALA A 56 -8.21 11.19 0.36
C ALA A 56 -9.69 10.76 0.42
N GLY A 57 -10.12 9.97 1.42
CA GLY A 57 -11.52 9.56 1.56
C GLY A 57 -12.03 8.61 0.48
N LYS A 58 -11.14 8.00 -0.33
CA LYS A 58 -11.54 7.08 -1.43
C LYS A 58 -12.17 5.77 -0.95
N VAL A 59 -12.17 5.53 0.36
CA VAL A 59 -12.69 4.32 1.00
C VAL A 59 -13.37 4.72 2.30
N LYS A 60 -14.63 4.32 2.48
CA LYS A 60 -15.36 4.46 3.74
C LYS A 60 -15.09 3.24 4.62
N LYS A 61 -14.54 3.46 5.81
CA LYS A 61 -14.38 2.40 6.81
C LYS A 61 -15.74 2.11 7.42
N ILE A 62 -16.02 0.85 7.67
CA ILE A 62 -17.06 0.48 8.64
C ILE A 62 -16.43 0.61 10.02
N ALA A 63 -17.11 1.32 10.91
CA ALA A 63 -16.75 1.44 12.33
C ALA A 63 -16.94 0.10 13.04
#